data_AF-A0AAN9XHF3-F1
#
_entry.id   AF-A0AAN9XHF3-F1
#
_cell.length_a   1.000
_cell.length_b   1.000
_cell.length_c   1.000
_cell.angle_alpha   90.00
_cell.angle_beta   90.00
_cell.angle_gamma   90.00
#
_symmetry.space_group_name_H-M   'P 1'
#
loop_
_entity.id
_entity.type
_entity.pdbx_description
1 polymer ?
#
loop_
_entity_poly.entity_id
_entity_poly.type
_entity_poly.pdbx_seq_one_letter_code
_entity_poly.pdbx_strand_id
1 'polypeptide(L)'
;MGFHYVASRHYANVIDSCDDRMDEPSFLELSLDMVKDQTYFLSHLSQSQLKRLLAPLGCIPKEEVYRLARKFDLPNKDRKNSQGICFLGKGNRAIVVDEPEVIRDHFYG
;
A
#
# COMPACT_ATOMS: atom_id res chain seq x y z
N MET A 1 -5.38 -11.83 18.17
CA MET A 1 -6.38 -11.91 17.08
C MET A 1 -5.87 -12.89 16.04
N GLY A 2 -6.68 -13.84 15.56
CA GLY A 2 -6.29 -14.96 14.69
C GLY A 2 -6.76 -14.83 13.24
N PHE A 3 -6.39 -13.74 12.56
CA PHE A 3 -6.78 -13.51 11.15
C PHE A 3 -5.78 -14.11 10.16
N HIS A 4 -6.30 -14.73 9.11
CA HIS A 4 -5.49 -15.30 8.03
C HIS A 4 -4.94 -14.22 7.09
N TYR A 5 -5.74 -13.21 6.76
CA TYR A 5 -5.41 -12.14 5.80
C TYR A 5 -5.52 -10.74 6.40
N VAL A 6 -4.87 -9.79 5.74
CA VAL A 6 -4.93 -8.36 6.04
C VAL A 6 -5.30 -7.61 4.76
N ALA A 7 -6.45 -6.91 4.78
CA ALA A 7 -6.85 -6.04 3.69
C ALA A 7 -6.30 -4.62 3.88
N SER A 8 -5.71 -4.07 2.83
CA SER A 8 -5.19 -2.70 2.81
C SER A 8 -5.90 -1.87 1.75
N ARG A 9 -5.71 -0.55 1.82
CA ARG A 9 -6.18 0.38 0.78
C ARG A 9 -5.12 0.65 -0.28
N HIS A 10 -4.09 -0.19 -0.37
CA HIS A 10 -3.01 0.02 -1.31
C HIS A 10 -3.48 -0.20 -2.75
N TYR A 11 -3.01 0.66 -3.64
CA TYR A 11 -3.14 0.52 -5.07
C TYR A 11 -1.97 -0.32 -5.57
N ALA A 12 -2.16 -1.63 -5.51
CA ALA A 12 -1.24 -2.66 -6.01
C ALA A 12 -2.05 -3.94 -6.23
N ASN A 13 -1.55 -4.85 -7.03
CA ASN A 13 -2.16 -6.17 -7.22
C ASN A 13 -1.26 -7.23 -6.58
N VAL A 14 -1.88 -8.21 -5.91
CA VAL A 14 -1.20 -9.40 -5.40
C VAL A 14 -1.74 -10.58 -6.18
N ILE A 15 -0.86 -11.26 -6.91
CA ILE A 15 -1.19 -12.41 -7.73
C ILE A 15 -0.54 -13.63 -7.12
N ASP A 16 -1.37 -14.58 -6.70
CA ASP A 16 -0.89 -15.90 -6.28
C ASP A 16 -0.68 -16.78 -7.51
N SER A 17 0.34 -17.64 -7.46
CA SER A 17 0.56 -18.64 -8.50
C SER A 17 -0.66 -19.53 -8.66
N CYS A 18 -0.98 -19.88 -9.91
CA CYS A 18 -2.14 -20.70 -10.28
C CYS A 18 -2.06 -22.18 -9.87
N ASP A 19 -1.00 -22.57 -9.17
CA ASP A 19 -0.82 -23.90 -8.59
C ASP A 19 -1.10 -23.79 -7.09
N ASP A 20 -2.11 -24.51 -6.58
CA ASP A 20 -2.55 -24.52 -5.17
C ASP A 20 -1.47 -25.06 -4.19
N ARG A 21 -0.23 -25.22 -4.66
CA ARG A 21 0.92 -25.56 -3.83
C ARG A 21 1.30 -24.36 -2.97
N MET A 22 1.26 -24.56 -1.66
CA MET A 22 1.65 -23.58 -0.64
C MET A 22 3.05 -22.95 -0.82
N ASP A 23 3.93 -23.59 -1.58
CA ASP A 23 5.34 -23.20 -1.72
C ASP A 23 5.61 -22.21 -2.85
N GLU A 24 4.67 -21.98 -3.77
CA GLU A 24 4.90 -21.04 -4.88
C GLU A 24 4.86 -19.57 -4.38
N PRO A 25 5.69 -18.67 -4.95
CA PRO A 25 5.73 -17.28 -4.54
C PRO A 25 4.48 -16.52 -5.00
N SER A 26 4.11 -15.47 -4.27
CA SER A 26 3.15 -14.47 -4.73
C SER A 26 3.90 -13.33 -5.42
N PHE A 27 3.26 -12.73 -6.41
CA PHE A 27 3.79 -11.63 -7.18
C PHE A 27 3.11 -10.32 -6.81
N LEU A 28 3.91 -9.27 -6.64
CA LEU A 28 3.43 -7.91 -6.48
C LEU A 28 3.43 -7.23 -7.85
N GLU A 29 2.25 -6.86 -8.32
CA GLU A 29 2.06 -6.24 -9.63
C GLU A 29 1.57 -4.80 -9.52
N LEU A 30 1.87 -4.02 -10.56
CA LEU A 30 1.44 -2.64 -10.72
C LEU A 30 -0.09 -2.54 -10.67
N SER A 31 -0.58 -1.45 -10.09
CA SER A 31 -1.99 -1.10 -10.11
C SER A 31 -2.42 -0.64 -11.50
N LEU A 32 -3.71 -0.81 -11.80
CA LEU A 32 -4.37 -0.21 -12.97
C LEU A 32 -4.24 1.32 -12.98
N ASP A 33 -4.24 1.96 -11.81
CA ASP A 33 -4.07 3.42 -11.68
C ASP A 33 -2.59 3.75 -11.41
N MET A 34 -1.82 3.95 -12.47
CA MET A 34 -0.38 4.25 -12.40
C MET A 34 -0.04 5.52 -11.60
N VAL A 35 -0.97 6.49 -11.50
CA VAL A 35 -0.77 7.71 -10.70
C VAL A 35 -0.91 7.42 -9.21
N LYS A 36 -1.69 6.39 -8.85
CA LYS A 36 -1.90 5.95 -7.48
C LYS A 36 -1.09 4.73 -7.10
N ASP A 37 -0.35 4.13 -8.03
CA ASP A 37 0.45 2.94 -7.78
C ASP A 37 1.33 3.07 -6.53
N GLN A 38 1.27 2.05 -5.69
CA GLN A 38 1.99 1.98 -4.42
C GLN A 38 2.89 0.75 -4.31
N THR A 39 3.20 0.09 -5.43
CA THR A 39 4.07 -1.11 -5.44
C THR A 39 5.46 -0.80 -4.92
N TYR A 40 5.99 0.40 -5.19
CA TYR A 40 7.28 0.84 -4.68
C TYR A 40 7.35 0.76 -3.14
N PHE A 41 6.32 1.24 -2.44
CA PHE A 41 6.25 1.19 -0.98
C PHE A 41 6.09 -0.24 -0.44
N LEU A 42 5.50 -1.13 -1.23
CA LEU A 42 5.26 -2.52 -0.85
C LEU A 42 6.39 -3.47 -1.28
N SER A 43 7.40 -2.97 -2.00
CA SER A 43 8.48 -3.77 -2.58
C SER A 43 9.32 -4.53 -1.54
N HIS A 44 9.34 -4.07 -0.28
CA HIS A 44 10.08 -4.69 0.82
C HIS A 44 9.27 -5.75 1.60
N LEU A 45 8.03 -6.04 1.20
CA LEU A 45 7.26 -7.10 1.85
C LEU A 45 7.90 -8.47 1.63
N SER A 46 8.01 -9.26 2.69
CA SER A 46 8.41 -10.67 2.55
C SER A 46 7.31 -11.47 1.85
N GLN A 47 7.67 -12.62 1.28
CA GLN A 47 6.69 -13.53 0.67
C GLN A 47 5.59 -13.97 1.64
N SER A 48 5.93 -14.17 2.92
CA SER A 48 4.93 -14.52 3.96
C SER A 48 3.98 -13.38 4.30
N GLN A 49 4.43 -12.12 4.17
CA GLN A 49 3.57 -10.95 4.33
C GLN A 49 2.70 -10.73 3.08
N LEU A 50 3.31 -10.86 1.89
CA LEU A 50 2.64 -10.67 0.61
C LEU A 50 1.50 -11.68 0.40
N LYS A 51 1.72 -12.97 0.71
CA LYS A 51 0.71 -14.04 0.68
C LYS A 51 -0.53 -13.77 1.53
N ARG A 52 -0.41 -12.88 2.52
CA ARG A 52 -1.49 -12.53 3.46
C ARG A 52 -2.12 -11.18 3.14
N LEU A 53 -1.60 -10.44 2.16
CA LEU A 53 -2.07 -9.11 1.81
C LEU A 53 -3.21 -9.19 0.79
N LEU A 54 -4.32 -8.54 1.10
CA LEU A 54 -5.37 -8.23 0.14
C LEU A 54 -5.29 -6.74 -0.24
N ALA A 55 -5.21 -6.46 -1.54
CA ALA A 55 -5.15 -5.10 -2.09
C ALA A 55 -6.29 -4.86 -3.10
N PRO A 56 -7.56 -4.78 -2.63
CA PRO A 56 -8.75 -4.77 -3.50
C PRO A 56 -8.88 -3.53 -4.39
N LEU A 57 -8.07 -2.48 -4.17
CA LEU A 57 -8.10 -1.27 -4.98
C LEU A 57 -7.15 -1.32 -6.17
N GLY A 58 -6.30 -2.35 -6.28
CA GLY A 58 -5.31 -2.48 -7.35
C GLY A 58 -5.88 -2.45 -8.77
N CYS A 59 -7.12 -2.92 -8.95
CA CYS A 59 -7.82 -3.01 -10.23
C CYS A 59 -8.89 -1.92 -10.45
N ILE A 60 -8.99 -0.92 -9.56
CA ILE A 60 -10.06 0.09 -9.61
C ILE A 60 -9.43 1.50 -9.69
N PRO A 61 -9.73 2.29 -10.74
CA PRO A 61 -9.27 3.67 -10.82
C PRO A 61 -9.77 4.51 -9.64
N LYS A 62 -8.99 5.51 -9.20
CA LYS A 62 -9.37 6.30 -8.02
C LYS A 62 -10.75 6.95 -8.12
N GLU A 63 -11.09 7.45 -9.30
CA GLU A 63 -12.38 8.09 -9.55
C GLU A 63 -13.55 7.12 -9.38
N GLU A 64 -13.35 5.86 -9.77
CA GLU A 64 -14.35 4.81 -9.59
C GLU A 64 -14.53 4.48 -8.10
N VAL A 65 -13.45 4.46 -7.31
CA VAL A 65 -13.54 4.31 -5.85
C VAL A 65 -14.38 5.43 -5.23
N TYR A 66 -14.21 6.68 -5.66
CA TYR A 66 -15.05 7.79 -5.19
C TYR A 66 -16.51 7.66 -5.62
N ARG A 67 -16.76 7.21 -6.85
CA ARG A 67 -18.11 6.95 -7.35
C ARG A 67 -18.79 5.86 -6.52
N LEU A 68 -18.10 4.76 -6.23
CA LEU A 68 -18.62 3.67 -5.39
C LEU A 68 -18.85 4.14 -3.95
N ALA A 69 -17.93 4.91 -3.36
CA ALA A 69 -18.09 5.45 -2.01
C ALA A 69 -19.33 6.34 -1.88
N ARG A 70 -19.62 7.19 -2.89
CA ARG A 70 -20.86 7.97 -2.93
C ARG A 70 -22.10 7.11 -3.16
N LYS A 71 -22.01 6.14 -4.08
CA LYS A 71 -23.10 5.20 -4.39
C LYS A 71 -23.56 4.42 -3.15
N PHE A 72 -22.61 3.97 -2.33
CA PHE A 72 -22.88 3.21 -1.10
C PHE A 72 -23.00 4.08 0.16
N ASP A 73 -23.06 5.41 0.00
CA ASP A 73 -23.20 6.37 1.09
C ASP A 73 -22.20 6.18 2.26
N LEU A 74 -20.93 5.92 1.92
CA LEU A 74 -19.92 5.68 2.95
C LEU A 74 -19.64 6.96 3.76
N PRO A 75 -19.42 6.86 5.09
CA PRO A 75 -19.20 8.03 5.96
C PRO A 75 -18.01 8.91 5.55
N ASN A 76 -17.04 8.34 4.82
CA ASN A 76 -15.82 9.00 4.38
C ASN A 76 -15.82 9.37 2.88
N LYS A 77 -16.96 9.32 2.20
CA LYS A 77 -17.10 9.55 0.75
C LYS A 77 -16.52 10.90 0.26
N ASP A 78 -16.56 11.93 1.10
CA ASP A 78 -16.08 13.29 0.79
C ASP A 78 -14.71 13.62 1.42
N ARG A 79 -14.08 12.64 2.08
CA ARG A 79 -12.79 12.85 2.75
C ARG A 79 -11.68 12.98 1.72
N LYS A 80 -10.95 14.11 1.76
CA LYS A 80 -9.74 14.33 0.96
C LYS A 80 -8.65 13.30 1.29
N ASN A 81 -7.85 12.94 0.29
CA ASN A 81 -6.70 12.05 0.48
C ASN A 81 -5.71 12.65 1.48
N SER A 82 -5.13 11.79 2.32
CA SER A 82 -4.00 12.17 3.17
C SER A 82 -2.80 12.53 2.29
N GLN A 83 -2.05 13.56 2.71
CA GLN A 83 -0.80 14.01 2.09
C GLN A 83 0.29 14.07 3.16
N GLY A 84 1.53 13.81 2.77
CA GLY A 84 2.69 13.77 3.66
C GLY A 84 2.93 12.39 4.29
N ILE A 85 3.96 12.31 5.13
CA ILE A 85 4.34 11.09 5.85
C ILE A 85 3.31 10.85 6.97
N CYS A 86 2.84 9.61 7.09
CA CYS A 86 1.92 9.23 8.17
C CYS A 86 2.51 9.58 9.54
N PHE A 87 1.66 10.01 10.47
CA PHE A 87 2.02 10.40 11.84
C PHE A 87 2.77 11.73 12.00
N LEU A 88 3.27 12.33 10.91
CA LEU A 88 3.70 13.72 10.94
C LEU A 88 2.49 14.63 10.67
N GLY A 89 2.20 15.51 11.62
CA GLY A 89 1.08 16.44 11.52
C GLY A 89 1.13 17.29 10.24
N LYS A 90 -0.03 17.84 9.83
CA LYS A 90 -0.11 18.74 8.68
C LYS A 90 0.69 20.02 8.97
N GLY A 91 1.87 20.19 8.35
CA GLY A 91 2.63 21.44 8.46
C GLY A 91 4.16 21.30 8.38
N ASN A 92 4.73 20.15 8.73
CA ASN A 92 6.18 19.99 8.81
C ASN A 92 6.72 19.44 7.48
N ARG A 93 6.99 20.34 6.54
CA ARG A 93 7.60 20.02 5.23
C ARG A 93 9.12 19.98 5.25
N ALA A 94 9.74 20.41 6.35
CA ALA A 94 11.16 20.24 6.64
C ALA A 94 11.30 19.30 7.83
N ILE A 95 11.65 18.04 7.57
CA ILE A 95 12.32 17.21 8.55
C ILE A 95 13.79 17.48 8.28
N VAL A 96 14.41 18.34 9.07
CA VAL A 96 15.86 18.45 9.08
C VAL A 96 16.35 17.17 9.76
N VAL A 97 17.00 16.30 9.00
CA VAL A 97 17.68 15.14 9.56
C VAL A 97 19.07 15.63 9.94
N ASP A 98 19.27 15.95 11.22
CA ASP A 98 20.49 16.61 11.72
C ASP A 98 21.75 15.72 11.68
N GLU A 99 21.66 14.45 11.27
CA GLU A 99 22.78 13.50 11.34
C GLU A 99 22.89 12.65 10.04
N PRO A 100 23.60 13.13 9.00
CA PRO A 100 23.74 12.40 7.74
C PRO A 100 24.59 11.11 7.84
N GLU A 101 25.38 10.93 8.90
CA GLU A 101 26.25 9.76 9.06
C GLU A 101 25.49 8.51 9.53
N VAL A 102 24.42 8.66 10.33
CA VAL A 102 23.64 7.55 10.91
C VAL A 102 22.86 6.75 9.85
N ILE A 103 22.48 7.38 8.73
CA ILE A 103 21.73 6.70 7.66
C ILE A 103 22.63 5.75 6.86
N ARG A 104 23.94 6.03 6.77
CA ARG A 104 24.85 5.26 5.91
C ARG A 104 25.07 3.84 6.42
N ASP A 105 25.08 3.64 7.73
CA ASP A 105 25.35 2.34 8.35
C ASP A 105 24.11 1.44 8.49
N HIS A 106 22.89 2.01 8.42
CA HIS A 106 21.64 1.24 8.62
C HIS A 106 20.95 0.78 7.32
N PHE A 107 21.25 1.41 6.18
CA PHE A 107 20.57 1.10 4.92
C PHE A 107 21.48 0.52 3.82
N TYR A 108 22.81 0.60 3.97
CA TYR A 108 23.78 0.11 2.98
C TYR A 108 24.86 -0.81 3.58
N GLY A 109 24.62 -1.35 4.79
CA GLY A 109 25.45 -2.38 5.42
C GLY A 109 24.96 -3.79 5.13
#